data_AF-A0AAV9U5T7-F1
#
_entry.id   AF-A0AAV9U5T7-F1
#
_cell.length_a   1.000
_cell.length_b   1.000
_cell.length_c   1.000
_cell.angle_alpha   90.00
_cell.angle_beta   90.00
_cell.angle_gamma   90.00
#
_symmetry.space_group_name_H-M   'P 1'
#
loop_
_entity.id
_entity.type
_entity.pdbx_description
1 polymer ?
#
loop_
_entity_poly.entity_id
_entity_poly.type
_entity_poly.pdbx_seq_one_letter_code
_entity_poly.pdbx_strand_id
1 'polypeptide(L)'
;MAKVPKVSVYIQKPGFTPPTPEELEKLEPFFHRGGCKITKISPTVAVKYGCGVDVKEAITMEFIAEHTSIPVPKVHAVYTYGPFDRPEFDIVDEYDTYIFMDYIDGETLEKDWENQDSQAKSSIMADLKRCLEELRGLQGGTYVGSLENGPVLDQILDYKPNKGSWTPKSTFENYTETSS
;
A
#
# COMPACT_ATOMS: atom_id res chain seq x y z
N MET A 1 20.57 -20.18 15.80
CA MET A 1 21.35 -18.92 15.77
C MET A 1 20.33 -17.79 15.82
N ALA A 2 20.54 -16.76 16.64
CA ALA A 2 19.60 -15.63 16.69
C ALA A 2 19.57 -14.92 15.33
N LYS A 3 18.37 -14.64 14.81
CA LYS A 3 18.22 -13.85 13.58
C LYS A 3 18.69 -12.42 13.86
N VAL A 4 19.54 -11.87 12.99
CA VAL A 4 20.00 -10.48 13.09
C VAL A 4 19.24 -9.66 12.06
N PRO A 5 18.38 -8.71 12.48
CA PRO A 5 17.64 -7.87 11.57
C PRO A 5 18.57 -7.04 10.66
N LYS A 6 18.18 -6.91 9.39
CA LYS A 6 18.90 -6.19 8.35
C LYS A 6 17.92 -5.41 7.48
N VAL A 7 18.39 -4.29 6.97
CA VAL A 7 17.65 -3.48 6.01
C VAL A 7 17.90 -4.00 4.60
N SER A 8 16.83 -4.19 3.82
CA SER A 8 16.88 -4.47 2.39
C SER A 8 16.15 -3.37 1.63
N VAL A 9 16.86 -2.62 0.79
CA VAL A 9 16.31 -1.46 0.07
C VAL A 9 15.75 -1.88 -1.28
N TYR A 10 14.53 -1.44 -1.59
CA TYR A 10 13.83 -1.68 -2.87
C TYR A 10 13.78 -0.43 -3.74
N ILE A 11 13.48 0.71 -3.13
CA ILE A 11 13.41 2.01 -3.81
C ILE A 11 14.19 3.03 -2.97
N GLN A 12 15.00 3.85 -3.63
CA GLN A 12 15.58 5.04 -3.01
C GLN A 12 15.76 6.12 -4.09
N LYS A 13 14.97 7.19 -3.99
CA LYS A 13 15.05 8.31 -4.92
C LYS A 13 16.27 9.19 -4.58
N PRO A 14 16.91 9.81 -5.58
CA PRO A 14 18.03 10.72 -5.35
C PRO A 14 17.66 11.85 -4.39
N GLY A 15 18.55 12.17 -3.46
CA GLY A 15 18.34 13.27 -2.50
C GLY A 15 17.49 12.91 -1.28
N PHE A 16 17.03 11.67 -1.16
CA PHE A 16 16.36 11.19 0.04
C PHE A 16 17.18 10.11 0.76
N THR A 17 17.40 10.33 2.06
CA THR A 17 18.02 9.35 2.95
C THR A 17 16.94 8.88 3.92
N PRO A 18 16.45 7.63 3.79
CA PRO A 18 15.41 7.14 4.69
C PRO A 18 15.96 7.00 6.12
N PRO A 19 15.23 7.47 7.15
CA PRO A 19 15.55 7.19 8.54
C PRO A 19 15.64 5.70 8.83
N THR A 20 16.45 5.32 9.82
CA THR A 20 16.54 3.92 10.26
C THR A 20 15.33 3.52 11.13
N PRO A 21 15.06 2.22 11.30
CA PRO A 21 14.04 1.76 12.24
C PRO A 21 14.21 2.33 13.66
N GLU A 22 15.43 2.41 14.18
CA GLU A 22 15.72 2.96 15.52
C GLU A 22 15.46 4.47 15.61
N GLU A 23 15.58 5.20 14.51
CA GLU A 23 15.21 6.61 14.45
C GLU A 23 13.69 6.79 14.45
N LEU A 24 12.97 5.91 13.73
CA LEU A 24 11.52 5.92 13.66
C LEU A 24 10.83 5.48 14.96
N GLU A 25 11.47 4.60 15.74
CA GLU A 25 10.96 4.19 17.07
C GLU A 25 10.84 5.35 18.06
N LYS A 26 11.57 6.45 17.83
CA LYS A 26 11.52 7.66 18.66
C LYS A 26 10.35 8.58 18.33
N LEU A 27 9.64 8.29 17.25
CA LEU A 27 8.54 9.10 16.74
C LEU A 27 7.21 8.45 17.07
N GLU A 28 6.23 9.27 17.45
CA GLU A 28 4.88 8.79 17.75
C GLU A 28 4.06 8.65 16.44
N PRO A 29 3.52 7.46 16.14
CA PRO A 29 2.63 7.28 15.01
C PRO A 29 1.29 7.96 15.25
N PHE A 30 0.77 8.65 14.25
CA PHE A 30 -0.57 9.25 14.31
C PHE A 30 -1.67 8.29 13.83
N PHE A 31 -1.29 7.16 13.22
CA PHE A 31 -2.19 6.11 12.79
C PHE A 31 -1.60 4.74 13.12
N HIS A 32 -2.43 3.84 13.67
CA HIS A 32 -2.06 2.46 13.93
C HIS A 32 -3.27 1.52 13.77
N ARG A 33 -3.18 0.56 12.85
CA ARG A 33 -4.23 -0.46 12.65
C ARG A 33 -3.67 -1.67 11.91
N GLY A 34 -4.00 -2.88 12.37
CA GLY A 34 -3.75 -4.12 11.63
C GLY A 34 -2.28 -4.35 11.23
N GLY A 35 -1.33 -4.08 12.13
CA GLY A 35 0.09 -4.23 11.82
C GLY A 35 0.70 -3.12 10.97
N CYS A 36 -0.08 -2.10 10.60
CA CYS A 36 0.37 -0.89 9.92
C CYS A 36 0.45 0.29 10.92
N LYS A 37 1.51 1.07 10.81
CA LYS A 37 1.72 2.36 11.48
C LYS A 37 1.98 3.43 10.44
N ILE A 38 1.54 4.65 10.69
CA ILE A 38 1.93 5.82 9.90
C ILE A 38 2.45 6.90 10.83
N THR A 39 3.63 7.40 10.51
CA THR A 39 4.33 8.43 11.28
C THR A 39 4.76 9.56 10.35
N LYS A 40 4.59 10.80 10.80
CA LYS A 40 5.06 11.97 10.08
C LYS A 40 6.53 12.21 10.44
N ILE A 41 7.43 12.21 9.45
CA ILE A 41 8.87 12.41 9.67
C ILE A 41 9.30 13.86 9.42
N SER A 42 8.54 14.59 8.61
CA SER A 42 8.72 16.02 8.34
C SER A 42 7.39 16.66 7.91
N PRO A 43 7.29 17.99 7.74
CA PRO A 43 6.06 18.62 7.26
C PRO A 43 5.49 18.03 5.96
N THR A 44 6.35 17.51 5.08
CA THR A 44 6.00 17.05 3.73
C THR A 44 6.23 15.55 3.51
N VAL A 45 6.71 14.80 4.51
CA VAL A 45 7.02 13.36 4.35
C VAL A 45 6.47 12.56 5.52
N ALA A 46 5.86 11.43 5.21
CA ALA A 46 5.44 10.41 6.16
C ALA A 46 6.04 9.05 5.80
N VAL A 47 6.07 8.17 6.79
CA VAL A 47 6.42 6.76 6.62
C VAL A 47 5.22 5.90 7.00
N LYS A 48 4.84 4.98 6.12
CA LYS A 48 3.92 3.88 6.40
C LYS A 48 4.74 2.62 6.63
N TYR A 49 4.56 1.94 7.75
CA TYR A 49 5.43 0.82 8.09
C TYR A 49 4.80 -0.25 8.99
N GLY A 50 5.39 -1.44 8.97
CA GLY A 50 5.04 -2.58 9.82
C GLY A 50 4.79 -3.85 9.02
N CYS A 51 4.36 -4.90 9.72
CA CYS A 51 4.14 -6.24 9.16
C CYS A 51 2.93 -6.34 8.23
N GLY A 52 1.99 -5.40 8.36
CA GLY A 52 0.80 -5.32 7.50
C GLY A 52 1.00 -4.45 6.26
N VAL A 53 2.25 -4.09 5.93
CA VAL A 53 2.57 -3.21 4.81
C VAL A 53 3.36 -4.00 3.77
N ASP A 54 2.93 -3.93 2.52
CA ASP A 54 3.56 -4.64 1.40
C ASP A 54 4.31 -3.66 0.48
N VAL A 55 5.50 -4.04 0.01
CA VAL A 55 6.29 -3.29 -0.96
C VAL A 55 5.49 -2.99 -2.25
N LYS A 56 4.55 -3.87 -2.61
CA LYS A 56 3.65 -3.71 -3.75
C LYS A 56 2.76 -2.48 -3.66
N GLU A 57 2.48 -1.95 -2.46
CA GLU A 57 1.77 -0.68 -2.33
C GLU A 57 2.55 0.46 -3.00
N ALA A 58 3.86 0.54 -2.74
CA ALA A 58 4.72 1.56 -3.31
C ALA A 58 4.94 1.38 -4.82
N ILE A 59 5.13 0.12 -5.25
CA ILE A 59 5.22 -0.20 -6.69
C ILE A 59 3.93 0.19 -7.41
N THR A 60 2.78 -0.04 -6.79
CA THR A 60 1.48 0.36 -7.37
C THR A 60 1.35 1.87 -7.42
N MET A 61 1.77 2.61 -6.39
CA MET A 61 1.76 4.09 -6.43
C MET A 61 2.63 4.64 -7.57
N GLU A 62 3.84 4.13 -7.76
CA GLU A 62 4.72 4.54 -8.88
C GLU A 62 4.06 4.22 -10.24
N PHE A 63 3.48 3.02 -10.38
CA PHE A 63 2.77 2.65 -11.60
C PHE A 63 1.58 3.59 -11.90
N ILE A 64 0.75 3.90 -10.90
CA ILE A 64 -0.40 4.81 -11.07
C ILE A 64 0.07 6.22 -11.43
N ALA A 65 1.13 6.73 -10.79
CA ALA A 65 1.70 8.05 -11.06
C ALA A 65 2.27 8.15 -12.48
N GLU A 66 2.82 7.06 -13.03
CA GLU A 66 3.38 7.03 -14.38
C GLU A 66 2.31 6.93 -15.48
N HIS A 67 1.15 6.32 -15.19
CA HIS A 67 0.17 5.95 -16.22
C HIS A 67 -1.15 6.73 -16.14
N THR A 68 -1.36 7.55 -15.10
CA THR A 68 -2.60 8.31 -14.91
C THR A 68 -2.31 9.73 -14.41
N SER A 69 -3.36 10.57 -14.35
CA SER A 69 -3.30 11.87 -13.68
C SER A 69 -3.88 11.84 -12.25
N ILE A 70 -4.08 10.63 -11.70
CA ILE A 70 -4.60 10.44 -10.35
C ILE A 70 -3.54 10.94 -9.36
N PRO A 71 -3.91 11.85 -8.43
CA PRO A 71 -2.99 12.30 -7.40
C PRO A 71 -2.74 11.17 -6.40
N VAL A 72 -1.52 10.61 -6.42
CA VAL A 72 -1.02 9.65 -5.43
C VAL A 72 0.22 10.23 -4.73
N PRO A 73 0.48 9.88 -3.46
CA PRO A 73 1.70 10.31 -2.78
C PRO A 73 2.95 9.87 -3.55
N LYS A 74 3.92 10.77 -3.72
CA LYS A 74 5.20 10.42 -4.34
C LYS A 74 6.01 9.53 -3.40
N VAL A 75 6.55 8.43 -3.89
CA VAL A 75 7.42 7.54 -3.12
C VAL A 75 8.86 8.06 -3.16
N HIS A 76 9.46 8.23 -1.98
CA HIS A 76 10.85 8.67 -1.80
C HIS A 76 11.79 7.50 -1.55
N ALA A 77 11.37 6.52 -0.75
CA ALA A 77 12.13 5.31 -0.49
C ALA A 77 11.24 4.16 0.00
N VAL A 78 11.71 2.93 -0.21
CA VAL A 78 11.11 1.71 0.31
C VAL A 78 12.20 0.76 0.76
N TYR A 79 12.10 0.26 1.99
CA TYR A 79 12.94 -0.82 2.47
C TYR A 79 12.14 -1.79 3.34
N THR A 80 12.67 -3.01 3.52
CA THR A 80 12.22 -3.94 4.55
C THR A 80 13.26 -4.06 5.66
N TYR A 81 12.82 -4.35 6.88
CA TYR A 81 13.68 -4.57 8.03
C TYR A 81 13.26 -5.85 8.77
N GLY A 82 14.22 -6.73 8.99
CA GLY A 82 14.01 -8.06 9.55
C GLY A 82 15.14 -9.01 9.15
N PRO A 83 15.03 -10.31 9.39
CA PRO A 83 13.86 -10.99 9.94
C PRO A 83 13.77 -10.86 11.47
N PHE A 84 12.55 -10.82 11.98
CA PHE A 84 12.22 -10.89 13.40
C PHE A 84 11.74 -12.29 13.77
N ASP A 85 11.98 -12.69 15.03
CA ASP A 85 11.40 -13.93 15.57
C ASP A 85 9.95 -13.67 15.98
N ARG A 86 9.01 -13.94 15.06
CA ARG A 86 7.56 -13.80 15.25
C ARG A 86 6.88 -15.18 15.29
N PRO A 87 5.81 -15.35 16.08
CA PRO A 87 5.11 -16.63 16.14
C PRO A 87 4.47 -16.98 14.79
N GLU A 88 4.75 -18.19 14.30
CA GLU A 88 4.34 -18.73 12.99
C GLU A 88 2.81 -18.86 12.81
N PHE A 89 2.04 -18.72 13.90
CA PHE A 89 0.59 -18.88 13.89
C PHE A 89 -0.18 -17.64 13.41
N ASP A 90 0.47 -16.48 13.35
CA ASP A 90 -0.08 -15.31 12.69
C ASP A 90 0.50 -15.24 11.27
N ILE A 91 -0.33 -14.95 10.27
CA ILE A 91 0.07 -14.67 8.87
C ILE A 91 0.78 -13.31 8.85
N VAL A 92 1.90 -13.21 9.55
CA VAL A 92 2.64 -12.00 9.82
C VAL A 92 4.04 -12.21 9.26
N ASP A 93 4.41 -11.37 8.30
CA ASP A 93 5.72 -11.42 7.69
C ASP A 93 6.82 -11.27 8.77
N GLU A 94 7.93 -11.98 8.59
CA GLU A 94 9.10 -11.86 9.46
C GLU A 94 9.76 -10.48 9.28
N TYR A 95 9.40 -9.76 8.22
CA TYR A 95 9.90 -8.43 7.92
C TYR A 95 8.82 -7.37 8.13
N ASP A 96 9.26 -6.18 8.52
CA ASP A 96 8.45 -4.97 8.42
C ASP A 96 8.83 -4.21 7.16
N THR A 97 7.85 -3.81 6.38
CA THR A 97 8.06 -2.90 5.24
C THR A 97 7.98 -1.46 5.71
N TYR A 98 8.75 -0.57 5.09
CA TYR A 98 8.78 0.87 5.34
C TYR A 98 8.65 1.59 4.00
N ILE A 99 7.60 2.39 3.83
CA ILE A 99 7.32 3.19 2.65
C ILE A 99 7.38 4.66 3.03
N PHE A 100 8.38 5.36 2.54
CA PHE A 100 8.55 6.81 2.73
C PHE A 100 7.94 7.52 1.54
N MET A 101 6.95 8.37 1.80
CA MET A 101 6.16 9.03 0.76
C MET A 101 5.74 10.43 1.17
N ASP A 102 5.26 11.21 0.22
CA ASP A 102 4.69 12.53 0.52
C ASP A 102 3.63 12.46 1.62
N TYR A 103 3.72 13.38 2.58
CA TYR A 103 2.63 13.65 3.50
C TYR A 103 1.71 14.67 2.85
N ILE A 104 0.48 14.26 2.55
CA ILE A 104 -0.55 15.13 2.01
C ILE A 104 -1.32 15.75 3.18
N ASP A 105 -1.18 17.05 3.34
CA ASP A 105 -1.92 17.81 4.35
C ASP A 105 -3.38 17.96 3.92
N GLY A 106 -4.30 17.65 4.83
CA GLY A 106 -5.73 17.72 4.56
C GLY A 106 -6.56 16.93 5.56
N GLU A 107 -7.88 17.14 5.51
CA GLU A 107 -8.85 16.35 6.27
C GLU A 107 -9.43 15.24 5.41
N THR A 108 -9.75 14.11 6.05
CA THR A 108 -10.40 13.01 5.36
C THR A 108 -11.83 13.39 5.00
N LEU A 109 -12.33 12.82 3.89
CA LEU A 109 -13.74 12.98 3.53
C LEU A 109 -14.66 12.53 4.67
N GLU A 110 -14.33 11.46 5.40
CA GLU A 110 -15.10 11.01 6.57
C GLU A 110 -15.35 12.11 7.59
N LYS A 111 -14.33 12.92 7.91
CA LYS A 111 -14.45 13.97 8.93
C LYS A 111 -15.20 15.20 8.44
N ASP A 112 -14.98 15.57 7.18
CA ASP A 112 -15.43 16.86 6.68
C ASP A 112 -16.66 16.79 5.78
N TRP A 113 -17.11 15.58 5.39
CA TRP A 113 -18.22 15.40 4.45
C TRP A 113 -19.49 16.13 4.88
N GLU A 114 -19.86 16.06 6.15
CA GLU A 114 -21.11 16.70 6.62
C GLU A 114 -21.04 18.22 6.64
N ASN A 115 -19.83 18.81 6.67
CA ASN A 115 -19.63 20.27 6.63
C ASN A 115 -19.64 20.82 5.19
N GLN A 116 -19.51 19.96 4.18
CA GLN A 116 -19.46 20.36 2.78
C GLN A 116 -20.85 20.70 2.24
N ASP A 117 -20.92 21.80 1.47
CA ASP A 117 -22.14 22.17 0.76
C ASP A 117 -22.40 21.25 -0.46
N SER A 118 -23.59 21.38 -1.05
CA SER A 118 -24.00 20.54 -2.17
C SER A 118 -23.12 20.72 -3.42
N GLN A 119 -22.56 21.91 -3.62
CA GLN A 119 -21.69 22.19 -4.76
C GLN A 119 -20.34 21.51 -4.58
N ALA A 120 -19.73 21.63 -3.39
CA ALA A 120 -18.48 20.98 -3.05
C ALA A 120 -18.60 19.45 -3.09
N LYS A 121 -19.67 18.87 -2.53
CA LYS A 121 -19.96 17.42 -2.65
C LYS A 121 -20.06 16.96 -4.10
N SER A 122 -20.69 17.76 -4.97
CA SER A 122 -20.80 17.45 -6.40
C SER A 122 -19.44 17.47 -7.10
N SER A 123 -18.59 18.46 -6.78
CA SER A 123 -17.22 18.52 -7.29
C SER A 123 -16.37 17.34 -6.83
N ILE A 124 -16.40 16.99 -5.54
CA ILE A 124 -15.68 15.82 -4.99
C ILE A 124 -16.12 14.54 -5.70
N MET A 125 -17.42 14.35 -5.91
CA MET A 125 -17.94 13.18 -6.64
C MET A 125 -17.48 13.14 -8.10
N ALA A 126 -17.39 14.30 -8.76
CA ALA A 126 -16.85 14.38 -10.12
C ALA A 126 -15.36 14.00 -10.16
N ASP A 127 -14.57 14.45 -9.19
CA ASP A 127 -13.14 14.10 -9.08
C ASP A 127 -12.95 12.59 -8.80
N LEU A 128 -13.71 12.02 -7.86
CA LEU A 128 -13.67 10.58 -7.57
C LEU A 128 -14.07 9.75 -8.79
N LYS A 129 -15.11 10.18 -9.52
CA LYS A 129 -15.53 9.53 -10.76
C LYS A 129 -14.42 9.54 -11.80
N ARG A 130 -13.77 10.70 -12.02
CA ARG A 130 -12.64 10.83 -12.94
C ARG A 130 -11.49 9.89 -12.56
N CYS A 131 -11.11 9.85 -11.28
CA CYS A 131 -10.06 8.95 -10.81
C CYS A 131 -10.41 7.47 -11.08
N LEU A 132 -11.66 7.06 -10.83
CA LEU A 132 -12.10 5.69 -11.10
C LEU A 132 -12.15 5.37 -12.60
N GLU A 133 -12.52 6.32 -13.44
CA GLU A 133 -12.53 6.17 -14.89
C GLU A 133 -11.09 6.01 -15.44
N GLU A 134 -10.15 6.82 -14.97
CA GLU A 134 -8.73 6.68 -15.33
C GLU A 134 -8.16 5.34 -14.87
N LEU A 135 -8.41 4.95 -13.61
CA LEU A 135 -7.93 3.68 -13.06
C LEU A 135 -8.47 2.48 -13.84
N ARG A 136 -9.75 2.49 -14.22
CA ARG A 136 -10.38 1.43 -15.03
C ARG A 136 -9.98 1.48 -16.50
N GLY A 137 -9.54 2.64 -16.98
CA GLY A 137 -9.04 2.83 -18.34
C GLY A 137 -7.64 2.26 -18.57
N LEU A 138 -6.90 1.97 -17.50
CA LEU A 138 -5.61 1.29 -17.60
C LEU A 138 -5.79 -0.08 -18.25
N GLN A 139 -5.01 -0.34 -19.30
CA GLN A 139 -5.03 -1.64 -19.96
C GLN A 139 -4.46 -2.69 -19.01
N GLY A 140 -5.36 -3.50 -18.44
CA GLY A 140 -4.98 -4.68 -17.66
C GLY A 140 -4.37 -5.76 -18.55
N GLY A 141 -3.57 -6.63 -17.94
CA GLY A 141 -3.15 -7.88 -18.59
C GLY A 141 -4.32 -8.85 -18.77
N THR A 142 -4.05 -10.02 -19.33
CA THR A 142 -5.03 -11.11 -19.49
C THR A 142 -5.28 -11.89 -18.19
N TYR A 143 -4.86 -11.35 -17.05
CA TYR A 143 -4.79 -12.04 -15.77
C TYR A 143 -5.44 -11.26 -14.62
N VAL A 144 -5.80 -11.97 -13.56
CA VAL A 144 -6.24 -11.40 -12.28
C VAL A 144 -5.11 -11.59 -11.27
N GLY A 145 -4.57 -10.50 -10.74
CA GLY A 145 -3.38 -10.52 -9.87
C GLY A 145 -2.90 -9.12 -9.52
N SER A 146 -1.90 -9.03 -8.65
CA SER A 146 -1.12 -7.80 -8.49
C SER A 146 -0.18 -7.58 -9.68
N LEU A 147 0.43 -6.40 -9.76
CA LEU A 147 1.41 -6.07 -10.80
C LEU A 147 2.47 -7.17 -10.95
N GLU A 148 2.97 -7.31 -12.19
CA GLU A 148 3.97 -8.30 -12.59
C GLU A 148 3.48 -9.76 -12.50
N ASN A 149 2.19 -10.03 -12.70
CA ASN A 149 1.58 -11.36 -12.54
C ASN A 149 1.69 -11.90 -11.11
N GLY A 150 1.72 -11.02 -10.12
CA GLY A 150 1.76 -11.41 -8.71
C GLY A 150 0.41 -11.89 -8.18
N PRO A 151 0.39 -12.47 -6.96
CA PRO A 151 -0.85 -12.89 -6.31
C PRO A 151 -1.76 -11.69 -6.02
N VAL A 152 -3.05 -11.93 -5.90
CA VAL A 152 -4.01 -10.97 -5.33
C VAL A 152 -3.77 -10.89 -3.83
N LEU A 153 -3.63 -9.65 -3.34
CA LEU A 153 -3.32 -9.35 -1.94
C LEU A 153 -4.57 -9.00 -1.12
N ASP A 154 -5.75 -9.37 -1.62
CA ASP A 154 -7.01 -9.10 -0.94
C ASP A 154 -7.17 -10.05 0.26
N GLN A 155 -7.56 -9.49 1.40
CA GLN A 155 -7.75 -10.23 2.65
C GLN A 155 -8.76 -11.37 2.53
N ILE A 156 -9.71 -11.28 1.58
CA ILE A 156 -10.67 -12.35 1.32
C ILE A 156 -9.98 -13.66 0.89
N LEU A 157 -8.76 -13.58 0.35
CA LEU A 157 -7.96 -14.71 -0.09
C LEU A 157 -6.92 -15.15 0.94
N ASP A 158 -6.87 -14.56 2.14
CA ASP A 158 -5.80 -14.85 3.09
C ASP A 158 -5.75 -16.29 3.56
N TYR A 159 -6.92 -16.91 3.71
CA TYR A 159 -7.05 -18.32 4.07
C TYR A 159 -7.06 -19.25 2.86
N LYS A 160 -6.88 -18.72 1.64
CA LYS A 160 -6.86 -19.52 0.42
C LYS A 160 -5.42 -19.92 0.09
N PRO A 161 -5.17 -21.21 -0.21
CA PRO A 161 -3.82 -21.71 -0.49
C PRO A 161 -3.26 -21.20 -1.82
N ASN A 162 -4.13 -20.77 -2.74
CA ASN A 162 -3.74 -20.17 -4.00
C ASN A 162 -4.33 -18.75 -4.08
N LYS A 163 -3.46 -17.76 -4.18
CA LYS A 163 -3.82 -16.35 -4.32
C LYS A 163 -3.61 -15.83 -5.75
N GLY A 164 -3.42 -16.73 -6.72
CA GLY A 164 -3.12 -16.38 -8.11
C GLY A 164 -1.63 -16.03 -8.34
N SER A 165 -1.27 -15.36 -9.43
CA SER A 165 -2.15 -14.79 -10.47
C SER A 165 -2.92 -15.84 -11.28
N TRP A 166 -4.08 -15.45 -11.81
CA TRP A 166 -4.93 -16.31 -12.62
C TRP A 166 -4.97 -15.84 -14.08
N THR A 167 -4.58 -16.71 -15.00
CA THR A 167 -4.63 -16.46 -16.44
C THR A 167 -5.30 -17.64 -17.14
N PRO A 168 -6.35 -17.42 -17.96
CA PRO A 168 -7.09 -16.17 -18.19
C PRO A 168 -8.00 -15.79 -16.99
N LYS A 169 -8.66 -14.63 -17.06
CA LYS A 169 -9.65 -14.16 -16.06
C LYS A 169 -10.68 -15.23 -15.65
N SER A 170 -11.13 -16.06 -16.59
CA SER A 170 -12.12 -17.12 -16.30
C SER A 170 -11.62 -18.17 -15.31
N THR A 171 -10.29 -18.34 -15.15
CA THR A 171 -9.73 -19.23 -14.13
C THR A 171 -10.00 -18.70 -12.71
N PHE A 172 -10.01 -17.38 -12.51
CA PHE A 172 -10.37 -16.77 -11.24
C PHE A 172 -11.87 -16.92 -10.95
N GLU A 173 -12.72 -16.66 -11.95
CA GLU A 173 -14.19 -16.77 -11.83
C GLU A 173 -14.58 -18.18 -11.35
N ASN A 174 -14.05 -19.22 -12.01
CA ASN A 174 -14.24 -20.62 -11.61
C ASN A 174 -13.69 -20.94 -10.20
N TYR A 175 -12.58 -20.31 -9.82
CA TYR A 175 -11.98 -20.50 -8.49
C TYR A 175 -12.90 -19.99 -7.38
N THR A 176 -13.54 -18.84 -7.58
CA THR A 176 -14.47 -18.26 -6.61
C THR A 176 -15.78 -19.05 -6.49
N GLU A 177 -16.30 -19.57 -7.60
CA GLU A 177 -17.54 -20.37 -7.63
C GLU A 177 -17.39 -21.74 -6.96
N THR A 178 -16.23 -22.39 -7.09
CA THR A 178 -15.96 -23.71 -6.48
C THR A 178 -15.55 -23.64 -5.01
N SER A 179 -15.25 -22.44 -4.52
CA SER A 179 -14.73 -22.17 -3.18
C SER A 179 -15.76 -21.58 -2.21
N SER A 180 -17.02 -21.43 -2.67
CA SER A 180 -18.19 -20.90 -1.95
C SER A 180 -19.11 -22.04 -1.54
#